data_AF-A0A6N1AFB4-F1
#
_entry.id   AF-A0A6N1AFB4-F1
#
_cell.length_a   1.000
_cell.length_b   1.000
_cell.length_c   1.000
_cell.angle_alpha   90.00
_cell.angle_beta   90.00
_cell.angle_gamma   90.00
#
_symmetry.space_group_name_H-M   'P 1'
#
loop_
_entity.id
_entity.type
_entity.pdbx_description
1 polymer ?
#
loop_
_entity_poly.entity_id
_entity_poly.type
_entity_poly.pdbx_seq_one_letter_code
_entity_poly.pdbx_strand_id
1 'polypeptide(L)'
;MDCFIGEIRFFPYSFVPENWLACNGQLLSLVQYQALASIIGQTFGGSGTGGSATIGLPNLIQRVAIGSGAGPGLTARTWGQQVGAATVTLNSTQIPAHTHTLKGTINLQATPTITAAPAAGSWFTYMNKPAAPADVSSSYMSSNPTPNTTLAPTSLTSVGTGQAHDNNQPVLCLVPCIANDGVYPVRS
;
A
#
# COMPACT_ATOMS: atom_id res chain seq x y z
N MET A 1 -17.09 -27.99 24.91
CA MET A 1 -15.70 -27.90 24.45
C MET A 1 -15.08 -26.78 25.25
N ASP A 2 -14.15 -27.07 26.15
CA ASP A 2 -13.56 -26.02 26.99
C ASP A 2 -12.63 -25.15 26.13
N CYS A 3 -12.93 -23.86 26.09
CA CYS A 3 -12.03 -22.82 25.61
C CYS A 3 -11.67 -21.93 26.80
N PHE A 4 -10.53 -21.24 26.72
CA PHE A 4 -10.25 -20.21 27.70
C PHE A 4 -10.96 -18.91 27.31
N ILE A 5 -11.52 -18.20 28.29
CA ILE A 5 -12.05 -16.85 28.04
C ILE A 5 -10.92 -16.00 27.45
N GLY A 6 -11.20 -15.28 26.36
CA GLY A 6 -10.21 -14.49 25.62
C GLY A 6 -9.42 -15.28 24.56
N GLU A 7 -9.62 -16.58 24.42
CA GLU A 7 -9.03 -17.38 23.34
C GLU A 7 -9.57 -16.93 21.98
N ILE A 8 -8.70 -16.79 20.98
CA ILE A 8 -9.08 -16.44 19.60
C ILE A 8 -8.99 -17.68 18.73
N ARG A 9 -10.05 -17.95 17.97
CA ARG A 9 -10.08 -19.00 16.94
C ARG A 9 -10.57 -18.44 15.62
N PHE A 10 -10.07 -19.03 14.54
CA PHE A 10 -10.56 -18.78 13.19
C PHE A 10 -11.53 -19.90 12.81
N PHE A 11 -12.75 -19.51 12.45
CA PHE A 11 -13.81 -20.44 12.09
C PHE A 11 -14.06 -20.43 10.58
N PRO A 12 -14.26 -21.61 9.95
CA PRO A 12 -14.44 -21.72 8.50
C PRO A 12 -15.85 -21.39 8.01
N TYR A 13 -16.78 -21.10 8.91
CA TYR A 13 -18.18 -20.76 8.61
C TYR A 13 -18.44 -19.27 8.80
N SER A 14 -19.54 -18.77 8.23
CA SER A 14 -19.85 -17.34 8.08
C SER A 14 -20.63 -16.71 9.24
N PHE A 15 -20.68 -17.34 10.41
CA PHE A 15 -21.42 -16.86 11.58
C PHE A 15 -20.60 -17.00 12.87
N VAL A 16 -21.00 -16.27 13.91
CA VAL A 16 -20.38 -16.34 15.23
C VAL A 16 -21.16 -17.35 16.08
N PRO A 17 -20.53 -18.42 16.59
CA PRO A 17 -21.20 -19.39 17.46
C PRO A 17 -21.59 -18.76 18.81
N GLU A 18 -22.53 -19.41 19.50
CA GLU A 18 -22.84 -19.07 20.90
C GLU A 18 -21.56 -19.11 21.76
N ASN A 19 -21.47 -18.22 22.73
CA ASN A 19 -20.31 -18.03 23.63
C ASN A 19 -19.06 -17.42 22.98
N TRP A 20 -19.13 -17.02 21.71
CA TRP A 20 -18.08 -16.32 21.00
C TRP A 20 -18.53 -14.93 20.56
N LEU A 21 -17.56 -14.04 20.34
CA LEU A 21 -17.78 -12.68 19.81
C LEU A 21 -16.86 -12.45 18.61
N ALA A 22 -17.34 -11.81 17.54
CA ALA A 22 -16.51 -11.51 16.38
C ALA A 22 -15.38 -10.52 16.72
N CYS A 23 -14.16 -10.80 16.24
CA CYS A 23 -13.01 -9.89 16.34
C CYS A 23 -13.09 -8.79 15.27
N ASN A 24 -14.09 -7.91 15.38
CA ASN A 24 -14.38 -6.83 14.44
C ASN A 24 -14.13 -5.42 15.02
N GLY A 25 -13.51 -5.31 16.19
CA GLY A 25 -13.26 -4.01 16.83
C GLY A 25 -14.45 -3.39 17.57
N GLN A 26 -15.54 -4.14 17.79
CA GLN A 26 -16.70 -3.62 18.52
C GLN A 26 -16.36 -3.24 19.97
N LEU A 27 -17.06 -2.22 20.48
CA LEU A 27 -17.01 -1.82 21.89
C LEU A 27 -18.10 -2.53 22.68
N LEU A 28 -17.74 -3.04 23.84
CA LEU A 28 -18.62 -3.79 24.74
C LEU A 28 -18.68 -3.14 26.11
N SER A 29 -19.81 -3.27 26.79
CA SER A 29 -19.94 -2.86 28.19
C SER A 29 -19.07 -3.73 29.07
N LEU A 30 -18.13 -3.12 29.81
CA LEU A 30 -17.28 -3.85 30.75
C LEU A 30 -18.11 -4.56 31.82
N VAL A 31 -19.22 -3.95 32.25
CA VAL A 31 -20.11 -4.49 33.29
C VAL A 31 -20.78 -5.79 32.86
N GLN A 32 -21.07 -5.95 31.56
CA GLN A 32 -21.66 -7.18 31.02
C GLN A 32 -20.60 -8.26 30.76
N TYR A 33 -19.38 -7.85 30.42
CA TYR A 33 -18.31 -8.73 29.96
C TYR A 33 -17.11 -8.72 30.91
N GLN A 34 -17.37 -8.77 32.22
CA GLN A 34 -16.36 -8.58 33.28
C GLN A 34 -15.21 -9.58 33.18
N ALA A 35 -15.50 -10.87 32.95
CA ALA A 35 -14.48 -11.91 32.85
C ALA A 35 -13.53 -11.62 31.67
N LEU A 36 -14.07 -11.37 30.48
CA LEU A 36 -13.27 -11.00 29.31
C LEU A 36 -12.50 -9.68 29.54
N ALA A 37 -13.16 -8.67 30.11
CA ALA A 37 -12.55 -7.38 30.42
C ALA A 37 -11.35 -7.49 31.36
N SER A 38 -11.40 -8.38 32.34
CA SER A 38 -10.29 -8.61 33.28
C SER A 38 -9.05 -9.23 32.62
N ILE A 39 -9.21 -9.86 31.45
CA ILE A 39 -8.14 -10.50 30.68
C ILE A 39 -7.53 -9.53 29.67
N ILE A 40 -8.36 -8.92 28.82
CA ILE A 40 -7.87 -8.07 27.71
C ILE A 40 -7.82 -6.58 28.05
N GLY A 41 -8.47 -6.15 29.13
CA GLY A 41 -8.57 -4.75 29.50
C GLY A 41 -9.16 -3.87 28.40
N GLN A 42 -8.65 -2.65 28.29
CA GLN A 42 -8.99 -1.67 27.24
C GLN A 42 -7.94 -1.62 26.11
N THR A 43 -7.11 -2.66 25.98
CA THR A 43 -5.97 -2.69 25.04
C THR A 43 -6.37 -2.49 23.59
N PHE A 44 -7.49 -3.08 23.17
CA PHE A 44 -8.00 -2.98 21.80
C PHE A 44 -9.04 -1.87 21.63
N GLY A 45 -9.07 -0.92 22.57
CA GLY A 45 -10.02 0.19 22.63
C GLY A 45 -10.93 0.12 23.86
N GLY A 46 -11.94 0.99 23.88
CA GLY A 46 -12.76 1.23 25.05
C GLY A 46 -12.22 2.36 25.91
N SER A 47 -13.05 2.85 26.80
CA SER A 47 -12.75 3.98 27.68
C SER A 47 -13.66 3.99 28.89
N GLY A 48 -13.43 4.94 29.80
CA GLY A 48 -14.23 5.12 31.00
C GLY A 48 -13.84 4.17 32.14
N THR A 49 -14.47 4.37 33.29
CA THR A 49 -14.23 3.65 34.54
C THR A 49 -15.57 3.35 35.23
N GLY A 50 -15.60 2.38 36.14
CA GLY A 50 -16.80 2.03 36.89
C GLY A 50 -17.94 1.52 36.00
N GLY A 51 -19.18 1.91 36.31
CA GLY A 51 -20.39 1.38 35.66
C GLY A 51 -20.59 1.76 34.19
N SER A 52 -19.85 2.74 33.66
CA SER A 52 -19.89 3.16 32.25
C SER A 52 -18.66 2.73 31.45
N ALA A 53 -17.77 1.94 32.05
CA ALA A 53 -16.56 1.47 31.38
C ALA A 53 -16.90 0.57 30.19
N THR A 54 -16.15 0.71 29.11
CA THR A 54 -16.21 -0.13 27.92
C THR A 54 -14.87 -0.78 27.63
N ILE A 55 -14.89 -1.90 26.92
CA ILE A 55 -13.71 -2.57 26.37
C ILE A 55 -13.87 -2.70 24.84
N GLY A 56 -12.77 -2.60 24.11
CA GLY A 56 -12.72 -2.92 22.69
C GLY A 56 -12.30 -4.36 22.45
N LEU A 57 -12.91 -5.02 21.47
CA LEU A 57 -12.41 -6.30 20.97
C LEU A 57 -11.27 -6.09 19.95
N PRO A 58 -10.38 -7.08 19.74
CA PRO A 58 -9.47 -7.07 18.61
C PRO A 58 -10.22 -6.85 17.29
N ASN A 59 -9.62 -6.12 16.36
CA ASN A 59 -10.11 -6.00 14.99
C ASN A 59 -9.17 -6.78 14.05
N LEU A 60 -9.64 -7.92 13.55
CA LEU A 60 -8.92 -8.80 12.63
C LEU A 60 -9.50 -8.77 11.21
N ILE A 61 -10.40 -7.82 10.91
CA ILE A 61 -10.91 -7.63 9.56
C ILE A 61 -9.77 -7.10 8.68
N GLN A 62 -9.48 -7.80 7.57
CA GLN A 62 -8.39 -7.48 6.64
C GLN A 62 -7.02 -7.38 7.32
N ARG A 63 -6.81 -8.17 8.39
CA ARG A 63 -5.60 -8.13 9.21
C ARG A 63 -5.15 -9.53 9.57
N VAL A 64 -3.83 -9.73 9.60
CA VAL A 64 -3.21 -10.98 10.04
C VAL A 64 -2.69 -10.79 11.45
N ALA A 65 -3.01 -11.75 12.34
CA ALA A 65 -2.45 -11.77 13.68
C ALA A 65 -0.98 -12.22 13.65
N ILE A 66 -0.12 -11.52 14.40
CA ILE A 66 1.30 -11.87 14.57
C ILE A 66 1.63 -11.98 16.06
N GLY A 67 2.67 -12.73 16.40
CA GLY A 67 3.15 -12.83 17.77
C GLY A 67 3.70 -11.49 18.28
N SER A 68 3.38 -11.13 19.52
CA SER A 68 4.02 -10.00 20.21
C SER A 68 5.36 -10.42 20.84
N GLY A 69 6.23 -9.45 21.09
CA GLY A 69 7.55 -9.64 21.70
C GLY A 69 8.69 -9.25 20.77
N ALA A 70 9.91 -9.59 21.17
CA ALA A 70 11.13 -9.39 20.40
C ALA A 70 11.80 -10.75 20.18
N GLY A 71 11.79 -11.22 18.93
CA GLY A 71 12.60 -12.38 18.51
C GLY A 71 14.00 -11.95 18.09
N PRO A 72 15.01 -12.84 18.11
CA PRO A 72 16.35 -12.54 17.62
C PRO A 72 16.31 -12.00 16.17
N GLY A 73 16.83 -10.78 15.95
CA GLY A 73 16.83 -10.12 14.64
C GLY A 73 15.48 -9.57 14.19
N LEU A 74 14.42 -9.62 15.02
CA LEU A 74 13.09 -9.10 14.68
C LEU A 74 12.83 -7.74 15.35
N THR A 75 12.02 -6.92 14.70
CA THR A 75 11.49 -5.69 15.31
C THR A 75 10.55 -6.07 16.46
N ALA A 76 10.82 -5.56 17.66
CA ALA A 76 9.95 -5.77 18.81
C ALA A 76 8.54 -5.21 18.56
N ARG A 77 7.51 -6.01 18.84
CA ARG A 77 6.10 -5.61 18.76
C ARG A 77 5.45 -5.72 20.13
N THR A 78 4.83 -4.64 20.60
CA THR A 78 4.12 -4.69 21.89
C THR A 78 2.76 -5.36 21.73
N TRP A 79 2.26 -5.96 22.80
CA TRP A 79 0.93 -6.56 22.79
C TRP A 79 -0.14 -5.49 22.54
N GLY A 80 -1.11 -5.79 21.67
CA GLY A 80 -2.12 -4.83 21.22
C GLY A 80 -1.67 -3.84 20.14
N GLN A 81 -0.38 -3.81 19.78
CA GLN A 81 0.12 -2.88 18.77
C GLN A 81 -0.46 -3.19 17.39
N GLN A 82 -1.02 -2.17 16.73
CA GLN A 82 -1.47 -2.27 15.35
C GLN A 82 -0.39 -1.72 14.42
N VAL A 83 0.08 -2.55 13.49
CA VAL A 83 1.14 -2.22 12.51
C VAL A 83 0.78 -2.74 11.12
N GLY A 84 1.50 -2.28 10.10
CA GLY A 84 1.27 -2.63 8.70
C GLY A 84 0.34 -1.65 7.97
N ALA A 85 0.22 -1.82 6.65
CA ALA A 85 -0.63 -1.02 5.78
C ALA A 85 -1.23 -1.90 4.67
N ALA A 86 -2.54 -1.76 4.44
CA ALA A 86 -3.25 -2.50 3.39
C ALA A 86 -2.96 -1.96 1.99
N THR A 87 -2.62 -0.68 1.88
CA THR A 87 -2.18 -0.07 0.63
C THR A 87 -0.92 0.76 0.87
N VAL A 88 -0.07 0.87 -0.15
CA VAL A 88 1.18 1.63 -0.10
C VAL A 88 1.28 2.51 -1.34
N THR A 89 1.51 3.81 -1.14
CA THR A 89 1.93 4.71 -2.21
C THR A 89 3.44 4.66 -2.33
N LEU A 90 3.94 4.32 -3.53
CA LEU A 90 5.37 4.38 -3.81
C LEU A 90 5.82 5.83 -3.95
N ASN A 91 6.78 6.23 -3.12
CA ASN A 91 7.50 7.49 -3.29
C ASN A 91 8.85 7.24 -4.02
N SER A 92 9.54 8.33 -4.38
CA SER A 92 10.80 8.25 -5.13
C SER A 92 11.93 7.54 -4.37
N THR A 93 11.89 7.45 -3.04
CA THR A 93 12.89 6.70 -2.26
C THR A 93 12.62 5.20 -2.21
N GLN A 94 11.42 4.77 -2.63
CA GLN A 94 11.01 3.36 -2.71
C GLN A 94 11.20 2.76 -4.12
N ILE A 95 11.68 3.53 -5.09
CA ILE A 95 11.98 3.07 -6.45
C ILE A 95 13.47 3.25 -6.70
N PRO A 96 14.18 2.26 -7.28
CA PRO A 96 15.59 2.42 -7.63
C PRO A 96 15.82 3.66 -8.51
N ALA A 97 16.97 4.31 -8.31
CA ALA A 97 17.39 5.43 -9.14
C ALA A 97 17.44 4.97 -10.61
N HIS A 98 16.65 5.63 -11.46
CA HIS A 98 16.57 5.36 -12.88
C HIS A 98 16.52 6.69 -13.65
N THR A 99 16.84 6.63 -14.93
CA THR A 99 16.77 7.79 -15.83
C THR A 99 16.02 7.41 -17.10
N HIS A 100 15.35 8.38 -17.70
CA HIS A 100 14.75 8.23 -19.01
C HIS A 100 15.63 8.97 -20.02
N THR A 101 16.26 8.23 -20.92
CA THR A 101 17.09 8.82 -21.98
C THR A 101 16.29 8.86 -23.27
N LEU A 102 16.14 10.05 -23.85
CA LEU A 102 15.64 10.18 -25.22
C LEU A 102 16.67 9.57 -26.19
N LYS A 103 16.22 8.80 -27.18
CA LYS A 103 17.09 8.28 -28.25
C LYS A 103 16.53 8.70 -29.60
N GLY A 104 17.41 9.17 -30.49
CA GLY A 104 17.12 9.45 -31.89
C GLY A 104 18.17 8.79 -32.77
N THR A 105 17.76 8.22 -33.90
CA THR A 105 18.67 7.70 -34.94
C THR A 105 18.45 8.45 -36.24
N ILE A 106 19.52 8.66 -37.00
CA ILE A 106 19.46 9.28 -38.31
C ILE A 106 19.72 8.19 -39.36
N ASN A 107 18.74 7.94 -40.24
CA ASN A 107 19.02 7.26 -41.50
C ASN A 107 19.35 8.35 -42.54
N LEU A 108 20.63 8.67 -42.68
CA LEU A 108 21.10 9.60 -43.69
C LEU A 108 21.02 8.91 -45.06
N GLN A 109 19.99 9.24 -45.85
CA GLN A 109 20.09 9.09 -47.29
C GLN A 109 21.00 10.24 -47.78
N ALA A 110 22.08 9.90 -48.47
CA ALA A 110 23.19 10.81 -48.76
C ALA A 110 22.70 12.19 -49.27
N THR A 111 23.21 13.22 -48.59
CA THR A 111 23.14 14.66 -48.92
C THR A 111 21.84 15.38 -48.54
N PRO A 112 21.84 16.03 -47.34
CA PRO A 112 21.68 17.48 -47.34
C PRO A 112 22.70 18.20 -46.45
N THR A 113 22.93 19.47 -46.79
CA THR A 113 23.83 20.43 -46.14
C THR A 113 23.48 20.64 -44.66
N ILE A 114 24.29 20.11 -43.74
CA ILE A 114 24.27 20.50 -42.33
C ILE A 114 24.90 21.89 -42.23
N THR A 115 24.10 22.93 -42.04
CA THR A 115 24.57 24.33 -41.93
C THR A 115 25.09 24.70 -40.54
N ALA A 116 24.86 23.85 -39.53
CA ALA A 116 25.52 23.92 -38.22
C ALA A 116 25.50 22.54 -37.55
N ALA A 117 26.64 22.06 -37.06
CA ALA A 117 26.67 20.86 -36.23
C ALA A 117 25.91 21.14 -34.91
N PRO A 118 25.09 20.19 -34.40
CA PRO A 118 24.48 20.35 -33.09
C PRO A 118 25.54 20.51 -32.00
N ALA A 119 25.30 21.39 -31.02
CA ALA A 119 26.18 21.51 -29.86
C ALA A 119 26.07 20.27 -28.96
N ALA A 120 27.04 20.07 -28.07
CA ALA A 120 26.93 19.03 -27.05
C ALA A 120 25.66 19.25 -26.20
N GLY A 121 24.83 18.21 -26.04
CA GLY A 121 23.55 18.30 -25.34
C GLY A 121 22.36 18.73 -26.20
N SER A 122 22.54 18.94 -27.51
CA SER A 122 21.43 19.16 -28.44
C SER A 122 20.67 17.87 -28.76
N TRP A 123 19.34 17.95 -28.80
CA TRP A 123 18.44 16.85 -29.17
C TRP A 123 17.79 17.13 -30.54
N PHE A 124 17.54 16.10 -31.34
CA PHE A 124 16.84 16.22 -32.61
C PHE A 124 15.33 16.33 -32.39
N THR A 125 14.68 17.32 -32.99
CA THR A 125 13.25 17.63 -32.74
C THR A 125 12.35 17.50 -33.96
N TYR A 126 12.93 17.43 -35.17
CA TYR A 126 12.23 17.28 -36.44
C TYR A 126 13.04 16.40 -37.43
N MET A 127 12.34 15.69 -38.32
CA MET A 127 12.96 14.98 -39.44
C MET A 127 12.44 15.55 -40.77
N ASN A 128 13.33 15.84 -41.70
CA ASN A 128 12.95 16.26 -43.06
C ASN A 128 12.95 15.03 -43.98
N LYS A 129 11.77 14.59 -44.44
CA LYS A 129 11.66 13.47 -45.40
C LYS A 129 11.90 14.02 -46.82
N PRO A 130 12.89 13.52 -47.58
CA PRO A 130 13.22 14.07 -48.90
C PRO A 130 12.22 13.75 -50.03
N ALA A 131 11.04 13.19 -49.74
CA ALA A 131 10.03 12.92 -50.76
C ALA A 131 9.07 14.10 -50.89
N ALA A 132 8.81 14.58 -52.12
CA ALA A 132 7.82 15.62 -52.38
C ALA A 132 6.39 15.03 -52.39
N PRO A 133 5.39 15.71 -51.78
CA PRO A 133 5.55 16.93 -50.96
C PRO A 133 6.27 16.58 -49.65
N ALA A 134 7.18 17.47 -49.21
CA ALA A 134 8.02 17.27 -48.03
C ALA A 134 7.13 17.04 -46.79
N ASP A 135 6.92 15.79 -46.42
CA ASP A 135 6.28 15.42 -45.17
C ASP A 135 7.25 15.71 -44.04
N VAL A 136 7.15 16.91 -43.48
CA VAL A 136 7.86 17.29 -42.27
C VAL A 136 7.17 16.59 -41.10
N SER A 137 7.78 15.51 -40.62
CA SER A 137 7.29 14.81 -39.42
C SER A 137 7.91 15.46 -38.19
N SER A 138 7.10 16.20 -37.44
CA SER A 138 7.44 16.68 -36.11
C SER A 138 7.43 15.51 -35.12
N SER A 139 8.59 15.07 -34.66
CA SER A 139 8.67 13.95 -33.71
C SER A 139 8.59 14.41 -32.25
N TYR A 140 9.15 15.58 -31.91
CA TYR A 140 9.25 16.08 -30.53
C TYR A 140 9.03 17.59 -30.42
N MET A 141 8.27 18.21 -31.32
CA MET A 141 7.90 19.64 -31.25
C MET A 141 6.40 19.85 -31.55
N SER A 142 5.81 20.94 -31.04
CA SER A 142 4.37 21.20 -31.18
C SER A 142 3.98 21.88 -32.51
N SER A 143 4.88 22.67 -33.13
CA SER A 143 4.74 23.22 -34.50
C SER A 143 5.92 24.13 -34.87
N ASN A 144 6.29 24.19 -36.16
CA ASN A 144 7.22 25.13 -36.83
C ASN A 144 8.70 25.14 -36.33
N PRO A 145 9.68 24.74 -37.17
CA PRO A 145 11.05 24.46 -36.72
C PRO A 145 11.92 25.72 -36.66
N THR A 146 12.01 26.37 -35.51
CA THR A 146 13.21 27.15 -35.19
C THR A 146 14.25 26.23 -34.55
N PRO A 147 15.48 26.15 -35.08
CA PRO A 147 16.57 25.43 -34.43
C PRO A 147 16.81 25.96 -33.00
N ASN A 148 17.30 25.09 -32.11
CA ASN A 148 17.54 25.40 -30.69
C ASN A 148 16.28 25.79 -29.88
N THR A 149 15.14 25.16 -30.19
CA THR A 149 13.88 25.35 -29.44
C THR A 149 13.69 24.31 -28.33
N THR A 150 12.77 24.59 -27.40
CA THR A 150 12.35 23.66 -26.34
C THR A 150 11.59 22.46 -26.93
N LEU A 151 11.82 21.26 -26.40
CA LEU A 151 11.04 20.07 -26.76
C LEU A 151 9.55 20.28 -26.49
N ALA A 152 8.68 19.62 -27.26
CA ALA A 152 7.25 19.57 -26.96
C ALA A 152 7.05 19.05 -25.53
N PRO A 153 6.13 19.62 -24.73
CA PRO A 153 5.85 19.15 -23.36
C PRO A 153 5.45 17.66 -23.28
N THR A 154 4.93 17.10 -24.38
CA THR A 154 4.55 15.68 -24.48
C THR A 154 5.73 14.75 -24.82
N SER A 155 6.94 15.27 -25.01
CA SER A 155 8.12 14.47 -25.38
C SER A 155 8.60 13.56 -24.23
N LEU A 156 8.34 13.97 -22.99
CA LEU A 156 8.57 13.20 -21.76
C LEU A 156 7.50 13.61 -20.75
N THR A 157 6.56 12.72 -20.49
CA THR A 157 5.50 12.95 -19.49
C THR A 157 5.72 12.06 -18.29
N SER A 158 5.39 12.54 -17.10
CA SER A 158 5.22 11.65 -15.97
C SER A 158 4.05 10.69 -16.25
N VAL A 159 4.22 9.43 -15.84
CA VAL A 159 3.19 8.40 -15.93
C VAL A 159 2.99 7.80 -14.56
N GLY A 160 1.76 7.44 -14.24
CA GLY A 160 1.35 7.06 -12.89
C GLY A 160 0.76 8.23 -12.11
N THR A 161 -0.39 8.00 -11.49
CA THR A 161 -1.16 9.00 -10.75
C THR A 161 -0.80 9.06 -9.26
N GLY A 162 0.32 8.43 -8.87
CA GLY A 162 0.77 8.34 -7.48
C GLY A 162 -0.21 7.62 -6.55
N GLN A 163 -1.13 6.81 -7.10
CA GLN A 163 -2.12 6.11 -6.30
C GLN A 163 -1.49 4.96 -5.54
N ALA A 164 -2.03 4.69 -4.36
CA ALA A 164 -1.60 3.56 -3.56
C ALA A 164 -1.95 2.25 -4.28
N HIS A 165 -1.02 1.30 -4.27
CA HIS A 165 -1.29 -0.06 -4.72
C HIS A 165 -1.68 -0.94 -3.53
N ASP A 166 -2.36 -2.05 -3.81
CA ASP A 166 -2.65 -3.06 -2.79
C ASP A 166 -1.33 -3.67 -2.27
N ASN A 167 -1.26 -3.85 -0.96
CA ASN A 167 -0.13 -4.42 -0.24
C ASN A 167 -0.56 -5.66 0.58
N ASN A 168 -1.57 -6.37 0.09
CA ASN A 168 -2.02 -7.62 0.69
C ASN A 168 -1.30 -8.81 0.06
N GLN A 169 -0.76 -9.68 0.92
CA GLN A 169 -0.35 -11.02 0.51
C GLN A 169 -1.60 -11.87 0.17
N PRO A 170 -1.46 -12.98 -0.58
CA PRO A 170 -2.53 -13.95 -0.72
C PRO A 170 -3.00 -14.45 0.65
N VAL A 171 -4.30 -14.35 0.94
CA VAL A 171 -4.90 -14.74 2.23
C VAL A 171 -6.21 -15.50 2.02
N LEU A 172 -6.51 -16.40 2.96
CA LEU A 172 -7.82 -17.01 3.11
C LEU A 172 -8.53 -16.38 4.31
N CYS A 173 -9.66 -15.73 4.07
CA CYS A 173 -10.43 -15.08 5.13
C CYS A 173 -11.35 -16.09 5.82
N LEU A 174 -11.06 -16.36 7.09
CA LEU A 174 -11.92 -17.08 8.02
C LEU A 174 -12.58 -16.08 8.98
N VAL A 175 -13.57 -16.51 9.77
CA VAL A 175 -14.21 -15.63 10.78
C VAL A 175 -13.43 -15.74 12.09
N PRO A 176 -12.65 -14.70 12.48
CA PRO A 176 -12.00 -14.68 13.78
C PRO A 176 -13.02 -14.35 14.88
N CYS A 177 -13.11 -15.19 15.89
CA CYS A 177 -13.88 -14.89 17.09
C CYS A 177 -13.04 -15.07 18.35
N ILE A 178 -13.41 -14.32 19.38
CA ILE A 178 -12.86 -14.41 20.73
C ILE A 178 -13.89 -15.06 21.66
N ALA A 179 -13.45 -15.99 22.50
CA ALA A 179 -14.29 -16.67 23.47
C ALA A 179 -14.71 -15.69 24.57
N ASN A 180 -16.02 -15.56 24.77
CA ASN A 180 -16.60 -14.74 25.82
C ASN A 180 -16.94 -15.55 27.08
N ASP A 181 -17.23 -16.83 26.91
CA ASP A 181 -17.53 -17.76 27.99
C ASP A 181 -16.68 -19.03 27.85
N GLY A 182 -16.32 -19.63 28.98
CA GLY A 182 -15.34 -20.72 29.05
C GLY A 182 -14.57 -20.74 30.37
N VAL A 183 -13.45 -21.47 30.39
CA VAL A 183 -12.57 -21.57 31.56
C VAL A 183 -11.79 -20.26 31.72
N TYR A 184 -11.76 -19.71 32.93
CA TYR A 184 -10.96 -18.51 33.20
C TYR A 184 -9.45 -18.85 33.21
N PRO A 185 -8.60 -18.17 32.40
CA PRO A 185 -7.17 -18.44 32.37
C PRO A 185 -6.48 -17.88 33.62
N VAL A 186 -5.92 -18.77 34.45
CA VAL A 186 -5.14 -18.39 35.63
C VAL A 186 -3.69 -18.05 35.27
N ARG A 187 -3.15 -16.98 35.86
CA ARG A 187 -1.74 -16.61 35.73
C ARG A 187 -0.93 -17.37 36.79
N SER A 188 0.17 -18.00 36.40
CA SER A 188 1.16 -18.63 37.31
C SER A 188 2.26 -17.67 37.70
#